data_AF-D3FF09-F1
#
_entry.id   AF-D3FF09-F1
#
_cell.length_a   1.000
_cell.length_b   1.000
_cell.length_c   1.000
_cell.angle_alpha   90.00
_cell.angle_beta   90.00
_cell.angle_gamma   90.00
#
_symmetry.space_group_name_H-M   'P 1'
#
loop_
_entity.id
_entity.type
_entity.pdbx_description
1 polymer ?
#
loop_
_entity_poly.entity_id
_entity_poly.type
_entity_poly.pdbx_seq_one_letter_code
_entity_poly.pdbx_strand_id
1 'polypeptide(L)' 'MAFDPTCPSGICGSAPPPLIGSVLTGTGMTLAQAARALEQGRELTLTDVQRRLVQRWSEEQLGAPAAAR' A
#
# COMPACT_ATOMS: atom_id res chain seq x y z
N MET A 1 30.12 7.27 -8.41
CA MET A 1 29.19 6.86 -7.33
C MET A 1 29.89 7.09 -6.01
N ALA A 2 29.42 8.04 -5.21
CA ALA A 2 29.97 8.33 -3.88
C ALA A 2 29.16 7.58 -2.82
N PHE A 3 29.86 6.85 -1.94
CA PHE A 3 29.31 6.18 -0.77
C PHE A 3 29.37 7.19 0.39
N ASP A 4 28.22 7.55 0.95
CA ASP A 4 28.17 8.45 2.11
C ASP A 4 28.45 7.64 3.40
N PRO A 5 29.49 7.99 4.17
CA PRO A 5 29.91 7.23 5.35
C PRO A 5 28.96 7.37 6.55
N THR A 6 27.95 8.24 6.49
CA THR A 6 26.97 8.43 7.57
C THR A 6 25.73 7.55 7.43
N CYS A 7 25.63 6.76 6.35
CA CYS A 7 24.49 5.92 6.04
C CYS A 7 24.87 4.43 5.91
N PRO A 8 25.00 3.70 7.03
CA PRO A 8 25.52 2.33 7.03
C PRO A 8 24.63 1.33 6.28
N SER A 9 23.37 1.68 5.99
CA SER A 9 22.42 0.83 5.25
C SER A 9 22.40 1.08 3.74
N GLY A 10 23.10 2.11 3.23
CA GLY A 10 23.07 2.48 1.80
C GLY A 10 21.72 2.99 1.29
N ILE A 11 20.71 3.14 2.15
CA ILE A 11 19.39 3.69 1.83
C ILE A 11 19.23 5.00 2.61
N CYS A 12 19.92 6.04 2.16
CA CYS A 12 19.66 7.40 2.62
C CYS A 12 18.76 8.10 1.63
N GLY A 13 17.50 8.29 2.00
CA GLY A 13 16.56 9.16 1.29
C GLY A 13 15.84 8.47 0.12
N SER A 14 14.89 7.59 0.44
CA SER A 14 13.76 7.38 -0.46
C SER A 14 12.49 7.55 0.36
N ALA A 15 11.51 8.27 -0.18
CA ALA A 15 10.22 8.46 0.46
C ALA A 15 9.68 7.13 1.00
N PRO A 16 8.94 7.12 2.14
CA PRO A 16 8.41 5.88 2.69
C PRO A 16 7.65 5.12 1.60
N PRO A 17 7.79 3.78 1.55
CA PRO A 17 7.13 2.98 0.54
C PRO A 17 5.61 3.21 0.59
N PRO A 18 4.89 3.09 -0.53
CA PRO A 18 3.46 3.42 -0.63
C PRO A 18 2.55 2.53 0.24
N LEU A 19 3.11 1.45 0.80
CA LEU A 19 2.47 0.48 1.67
C LEU A 19 3.49 -0.01 2.71
N ILE A 20 3.08 -0.04 3.97
CA ILE A 20 3.84 -0.65 5.08
C ILE A 20 2.95 -1.72 5.71
N GLY A 21 3.37 -2.99 5.60
CA GLY A 21 2.54 -4.12 5.98
C GLY A 21 1.24 -4.13 5.16
N SER A 22 0.12 -3.76 5.79
CA SER A 22 -1.21 -3.65 5.17
C SER A 22 -1.74 -2.21 5.11
N VAL A 23 -0.93 -1.21 5.48
CA VAL A 23 -1.34 0.20 5.61
C VAL A 23 -0.74 1.05 4.49
N LEU A 24 -1.61 1.75 3.75
CA LEU A 24 -1.21 2.71 2.73
C LEU A 24 -0.62 3.97 3.38
N THR A 25 0.61 4.30 3.01
CA THR A 25 1.28 5.49 3.55
C THR A 25 0.65 6.77 2.98
N GLY A 26 0.69 7.85 3.75
CA GLY A 26 0.03 9.11 3.37
C GLY A 26 -1.49 9.13 3.58
N THR A 27 -2.18 7.99 3.62
CA THR A 27 -3.62 7.93 3.98
C THR A 27 -3.88 7.33 5.36
N GLY A 28 -2.99 6.45 5.84
CA GLY A 28 -3.18 5.71 7.08
C GLY A 28 -4.27 4.63 7.00
N MET A 29 -4.85 4.42 5.82
CA MET A 29 -5.89 3.42 5.59
C MET A 29 -5.27 2.06 5.32
N THR A 30 -5.91 1.00 5.82
CA THR A 30 -5.55 -0.36 5.40
C THR A 30 -6.03 -0.64 3.97
N LEU A 31 -5.43 -1.62 3.30
CA LEU A 31 -5.89 -2.11 1.99
C LEU A 31 -7.38 -2.51 2.03
N ALA A 32 -7.84 -3.14 3.12
CA ALA A 32 -9.24 -3.52 3.29
C ALA A 32 -10.18 -2.32 3.45
N GLN A 33 -9.77 -1.29 4.20
CA GLN A 33 -10.55 -0.06 4.34
C GLN A 33 -10.62 0.71 3.04
N ALA A 34 -9.51 0.81 2.32
CA ALA A 34 -9.46 1.46 1.01
C ALA A 34 -10.31 0.72 -0.02
N ALA A 35 -10.23 -0.62 -0.08
CA ALA A 35 -11.07 -1.43 -0.94
C ALA A 35 -12.57 -1.19 -0.67
N ARG A 36 -12.99 -1.28 0.59
CA ARG A 36 -14.39 -1.06 0.98
C ARG A 36 -14.86 0.36 0.64
N ALA A 37 -14.02 1.36 0.83
CA ALA A 37 -14.36 2.73 0.50
C ALA A 37 -14.51 2.93 -1.03
N LEU A 38 -13.66 2.29 -1.84
CA LEU A 38 -13.81 2.30 -3.31
C LEU A 38 -15.09 1.58 -3.75
N GLU A 39 -15.44 0.45 -3.14
CA GLU A 39 -16.69 -0.28 -3.42
C GLU A 39 -17.94 0.57 -3.10
N GLN A 40 -17.84 1.44 -2.09
CA GLN A 40 -18.89 2.39 -1.73
C GLN A 40 -18.94 3.63 -2.64
N GLY A 41 -18.11 3.67 -3.69
CA GLY A 41 -17.99 4.82 -4.59
C GLY A 41 -17.36 6.04 -3.94
N ARG A 42 -16.66 5.87 -2.81
CA ARG A 42 -15.99 6.99 -2.13
C ARG A 42 -14.76 7.40 -2.91
N GLU A 43 -14.64 8.70 -3.17
CA GLU A 43 -13.43 9.25 -3.77
C GLU A 43 -12.29 9.21 -2.74
N LEU A 44 -11.20 8.52 -3.09
CA LEU A 44 -9.99 8.45 -2.28
C LEU A 44 -8.83 9.11 -3.04
N THR A 45 -8.10 9.96 -2.34
CA THR A 45 -6.84 10.54 -2.81
C THR A 45 -5.71 9.50 -2.67
N LEU A 46 -5.77 8.48 -3.52
CA LEU A 46 -4.74 7.46 -3.66
C LEU A 46 -3.80 7.82 -4.81
N THR A 47 -2.51 7.56 -4.66
CA THR A 47 -1.62 7.55 -5.83
C THR A 47 -1.96 6.37 -6.74
N ASP A 48 -1.55 6.41 -8.01
CA ASP A 48 -1.83 5.33 -8.97
C ASP A 48 -1.26 3.99 -8.49
N VAL A 49 -0.09 4.02 -7.85
CA VAL A 49 0.53 2.83 -7.25
C VAL A 49 -0.35 2.27 -6.12
N GLN A 50 -0.87 3.14 -5.26
CA GLN A 50 -1.75 2.72 -4.16
C GLN A 50 -3.09 2.17 -4.66
N ARG A 51 -3.69 2.78 -5.69
CA ARG A 51 -4.91 2.23 -6.33
C ARG A 51 -4.64 0.83 -6.86
N ARG A 52 -3.51 0.62 -7.55
CA ARG A 52 -3.15 -0.70 -8.07
C ARG A 52 -2.91 -1.73 -6.97
N LEU A 53 -2.32 -1.33 -5.85
CA LEU A 53 -2.14 -2.20 -4.68
C LEU A 53 -3.49 -2.61 -4.08
N VAL A 54 -4.43 -1.68 -3.94
CA VAL A 54 -5.77 -1.96 -3.43
C VAL A 54 -6.52 -2.89 -4.38
N GLN A 55 -6.49 -2.61 -5.69
CA GLN A 55 -7.14 -3.46 -6.68
C GLN A 55 -6.61 -4.89 -6.66
N ARG A 56 -5.28 -5.07 -6.66
CA ARG A 56 -4.66 -6.40 -6.58
C ARG A 56 -5.06 -7.15 -5.32
N TRP A 57 -5.02 -6.48 -4.17
CA TRP A 57 -5.46 -7.07 -2.91
C TRP A 57 -6.92 -7.52 -2.97
N SER A 58 -7.81 -6.72 -3.55
CA SER A 58 -9.22 -7.08 -3.74
C SER A 58 -9.39 -8.30 -4.65
N GLU A 59 -8.65 -8.37 -5.75
CA GLU A 59 -8.65 -9.52 -6.68
C GLU A 59 -8.17 -10.81 -5.97
N GLU A 60 -7.11 -10.71 -5.16
CA GLU A 60 -6.56 -11.83 -4.37
C GLU A 60 -7.57 -12.31 -3.30
N GLN A 61 -8.30 -11.39 -2.67
CA GLN A 61 -9.33 -11.72 -1.68
C GLN A 61 -10.60 -12.33 -2.30
N LEU A 62 -10.96 -11.93 -3.53
CA LEU A 62 -12.07 -12.53 -4.28
C LEU A 62 -11.71 -13.92 -4.84
N GLY A 63 -10.42 -14.17 -5.11
CA GLY A 63 -9.90 -15.47 -5.51
C GLY A 63 -9.61 -16.44 -4.35
N ALA A 64 -9.48 -15.93 -3.12
CA ALA A 64 -9.35 -16.74 -1.92
C ALA A 64 -10.75 -17.25 -1.49
N PRO A 65 -10.95 -18.58 -1.31
CA PRO A 65 -12.22 -19.07 -0.77
C PRO A 65 -12.42 -18.47 0.63
N ALA A 66 -13.65 -18.05 0.91
CA ALA A 66 -14.10 -17.36 2.14
C ALA A 66 -13.97 -18.17 3.46
N ALA A 67 -13.06 -19.15 3.54
CA ALA A 67 -12.93 -20.07 4.66
C ALA A 67 -11.46 -20.29 5.05
N ALA A 68 -10.97 -19.48 6.00
CA ALA A 68 -10.01 -19.84 7.05
C ALA A 68 -9.59 -18.59 7.83
N ARG A 69 -10.52 -18.04 8.60
CA ARG A 69 -10.21 -17.22 9.79
C ARG A 69 -11.15 -17.62 10.90
#